data_AF-A0A1H5GBN9-F1
#
_entry.id   AF-A0A1H5GBN9-F1
#
_cell.length_a   1.000
_cell.length_b   1.000
_cell.length_c   1.000
_cell.angle_alpha   90.00
_cell.angle_beta   90.00
_cell.angle_gamma   90.00
#
_symmetry.space_group_name_H-M   'P 1'
#
loop_
_entity.id
_entity.type
_entity.pdbx_description
1 polymer ?
#
loop_
_entity_poly.entity_id
_entity_poly.type
_entity_poly.pdbx_seq_one_letter_code
_entity_poly.pdbx_strand_id
1 'polypeptide(L)'
;MTSDALPSDDKDRRLLRYFGQSLLALGPAGRDWPGFRYTPPEWERFSVHAATVSANASWIAMFSAAAIFIVMAAAAIGFIFIPAMLWLYPDPAKTSALVFLTGLFGTAFLTIGIGYPIALNAGGLIADRWETGELAAVIDLDRALATKIRRQIWRMMGILCGIGIPGSLILLIYDIDLDPVLRWMKPVTYAATILVMLFTARQARKPIA
;
A
#
# COMPACT_ATOMS: atom_id res chain seq x y z
N MET A 1 1.75 -28.21 25.15
CA MET A 1 2.16 -26.82 24.87
C MET A 1 0.97 -26.12 24.23
N THR A 2 0.18 -25.45 25.07
CA THR A 2 -0.96 -24.61 24.67
C THR A 2 -0.43 -23.36 23.97
N SER A 3 -0.97 -23.05 22.79
CA SER A 3 -0.45 -21.99 21.93
C SER A 3 -0.64 -20.59 22.51
N ASP A 4 0.46 -19.88 22.78
CA ASP A 4 0.53 -18.43 23.01
C ASP A 4 0.26 -17.60 21.73
N ALA A 5 -0.55 -18.13 20.83
CA ALA A 5 -0.89 -17.48 19.57
C ALA A 5 -1.93 -16.39 19.84
N LEU A 6 -1.56 -15.14 19.55
CA LEU A 6 -2.49 -14.02 19.61
C LEU A 6 -3.38 -14.03 18.37
N PRO A 7 -4.65 -13.59 18.47
CA PRO A 7 -5.54 -13.45 17.30
C PRO A 7 -4.97 -12.55 16.17
N SER A 8 -4.02 -11.67 16.50
CA SER A 8 -3.33 -10.81 15.52
C SER A 8 -2.21 -11.51 14.76
N ASP A 9 -1.70 -12.65 15.25
CA ASP A 9 -0.49 -13.29 14.72
C ASP A 9 -0.66 -13.71 13.27
N ASP A 10 -1.84 -14.18 12.87
CA ASP A 10 -2.10 -14.53 11.48
C ASP A 10 -2.12 -13.30 10.56
N LYS A 11 -2.61 -12.16 11.06
CA LYS A 11 -2.63 -10.93 10.28
C LYS A 11 -1.24 -10.35 10.12
N ASP A 12 -0.45 -10.37 11.19
CA ASP A 12 0.92 -9.90 11.21
C ASP A 12 1.80 -10.79 10.34
N ARG A 13 1.66 -12.12 10.44
CA ARG A 13 2.35 -13.08 9.58
C ARG A 13 2.04 -12.87 8.10
N ARG A 14 0.77 -12.76 7.72
CA ARG A 14 0.38 -12.50 6.33
C ARG A 14 0.96 -11.19 5.82
N LEU A 15 0.91 -10.13 6.63
CA LEU A 15 1.52 -8.86 6.29
C LEU A 15 3.01 -9.07 6.00
N LEU A 16 3.76 -9.69 6.91
CA LEU A 16 5.20 -9.91 6.75
C LEU A 16 5.55 -10.78 5.54
N ARG A 17 4.76 -11.81 5.25
CA ARG A 17 4.94 -12.69 4.09
C ARG A 17 4.85 -11.92 2.76
N TYR A 18 3.71 -11.28 2.50
CA TYR A 18 3.46 -10.66 1.20
C TYR A 18 4.11 -9.28 1.07
N PHE A 19 4.15 -8.49 2.14
CA PHE A 19 4.87 -7.21 2.17
C PHE A 19 6.38 -7.42 2.09
N GLY A 20 6.91 -8.39 2.86
CA GLY A 20 8.33 -8.76 2.81
C GLY A 20 8.75 -9.22 1.42
N GLN A 21 7.96 -10.09 0.77
CA GLN A 21 8.23 -10.53 -0.59
C GLN A 21 8.26 -9.37 -1.59
N SER A 22 7.35 -8.40 -1.44
CA SER A 22 7.32 -7.20 -2.27
C SER A 22 8.54 -6.30 -2.03
N LEU A 23 8.96 -6.12 -0.78
CA LEU A 23 10.14 -5.34 -0.42
C LEU A 23 11.44 -5.98 -0.92
N LEU A 24 11.58 -7.30 -0.78
CA LEU A 24 12.77 -8.02 -1.22
C LEU A 24 12.95 -7.96 -2.75
N ALA A 25 11.84 -7.90 -3.49
CA ALA A 25 11.86 -7.74 -4.95
C ALA A 25 12.41 -6.37 -5.41
N LEU A 26 12.37 -5.32 -4.56
CA LEU A 26 12.96 -4.01 -4.86
C LEU A 26 14.49 -4.02 -4.81
N GLY A 27 15.11 -5.09 -4.30
CA GLY A 27 16.55 -5.23 -4.19
C GLY A 27 17.19 -4.23 -3.21
N PRO A 28 18.53 -4.09 -3.23
CA PRO A 28 19.26 -3.25 -2.28
C PRO A 28 18.84 -1.77 -2.29
N ALA A 29 18.47 -1.24 -3.46
CA ALA A 29 18.02 0.14 -3.61
C ALA A 29 16.72 0.43 -2.84
N GLY A 30 15.86 -0.58 -2.66
CA GLY A 30 14.63 -0.46 -1.88
C GLY A 30 14.83 -0.49 -0.37
N ARG A 31 16.04 -0.77 0.12
CA ARG A 31 16.29 -0.99 1.57
C ARG A 31 16.55 0.28 2.36
N ASP A 32 17.03 1.33 1.70
CA ASP A 32 17.53 2.55 2.36
C ASP A 32 16.60 3.76 2.24
N TRP A 33 15.31 3.52 2.08
CA TRP A 33 14.35 4.61 1.96
C TRP A 33 14.16 5.38 3.29
N PRO A 34 14.34 6.71 3.31
CA PRO A 34 14.13 7.51 4.52
C PRO A 34 12.73 7.31 5.11
N GLY A 35 12.67 6.93 6.39
CA GLY A 35 11.41 6.61 7.08
C GLY A 35 10.93 5.16 6.94
N PHE A 36 11.48 4.38 6.00
CA PHE A 36 11.18 2.97 5.75
C PHE A 36 12.39 2.04 5.97
N ARG A 37 13.33 2.45 6.82
CA ARG A 37 14.53 1.65 7.11
C ARG A 37 14.24 0.51 8.07
N TYR A 38 14.83 -0.64 7.77
CA TYR A 38 14.79 -1.83 8.61
C TYR A 38 16.19 -2.26 9.05
N THR A 39 16.30 -2.77 10.27
CA THR A 39 17.55 -3.28 10.83
C THR A 39 17.91 -4.64 10.21
N PRO A 40 19.16 -5.10 10.30
CA PRO A 40 19.52 -6.43 9.78
C PRO A 40 18.66 -7.57 10.33
N PRO A 41 18.33 -7.63 11.64
CA PRO A 41 17.39 -8.63 12.16
C PRO A 41 15.98 -8.53 11.57
N GLU A 42 15.49 -7.32 11.30
CA GLU A 42 14.17 -7.14 10.67
C GLU A 42 14.16 -7.63 9.21
N TRP A 43 15.25 -7.40 8.46
CA TRP A 43 15.42 -7.94 7.11
C TRP A 43 15.49 -9.47 7.07
N GLU A 44 16.12 -10.07 8.08
CA GLU A 44 16.13 -11.52 8.25
C GLU A 44 14.71 -12.06 8.46
N ARG A 45 13.92 -11.42 9.33
CA ARG A 45 12.51 -11.79 9.53
C ARG A 45 11.69 -11.65 8.26
N PHE A 46 11.88 -10.59 7.47
CA PHE A 46 11.24 -10.49 6.16
C PHE A 46 11.62 -11.66 5.25
N SER A 47 12.90 -12.04 5.22
CA SER A 47 13.38 -13.14 4.38
C SER A 47 12.78 -14.48 4.80
N VAL A 48 12.71 -14.76 6.11
CA VAL A 48 12.09 -15.97 6.66
C VAL A 48 10.62 -16.09 6.25
N HIS A 49 9.85 -15.01 6.40
CA HIS A 49 8.42 -15.03 6.04
C HIS A 49 8.21 -15.04 4.51
N ALA A 50 8.97 -14.24 3.76
CA ALA A 50 8.84 -14.12 2.31
C ALA A 50 9.25 -15.41 1.57
N ALA A 51 10.20 -16.19 2.10
CA ALA A 51 10.59 -17.48 1.54
C ALA A 51 9.43 -18.50 1.48
N THR A 52 8.38 -18.29 2.28
CA THR A 52 7.16 -19.12 2.29
C THR A 52 6.12 -18.68 1.25
N VAL A 53 6.47 -17.79 0.33
CA VAL A 53 5.56 -17.23 -0.67
C VAL A 53 6.09 -17.52 -2.07
N SER A 54 5.35 -18.33 -2.83
CA SER A 54 5.59 -18.55 -4.25
C SER A 54 5.36 -17.27 -5.07
N ALA A 55 6.01 -17.19 -6.23
CA ALA A 55 5.81 -16.06 -7.15
C ALA A 55 4.32 -15.88 -7.53
N ASN A 56 3.60 -16.98 -7.72
CA ASN A 56 2.18 -16.95 -8.09
C ASN A 56 1.31 -16.40 -6.96
N ALA A 57 1.51 -16.85 -5.72
CA ALA A 57 0.76 -16.31 -4.58
C ALA A 57 1.07 -14.83 -4.34
N SER A 58 2.32 -14.40 -4.53
CA SER A 58 2.69 -12.99 -4.47
C SER A 58 1.92 -12.13 -5.48
N TRP A 59 1.80 -12.60 -6.73
CA TRP A 59 1.01 -11.94 -7.76
C TRP A 59 -0.49 -11.88 -7.42
N ILE A 60 -1.06 -12.99 -6.96
CA ILE A 60 -2.46 -13.06 -6.54
C ILE A 60 -2.70 -12.08 -5.39
N ALA A 61 -1.83 -12.06 -4.38
CA ALA A 61 -1.94 -11.17 -3.23
C ALA A 61 -1.92 -9.70 -3.66
N MET A 62 -1.00 -9.33 -4.57
CA MET A 62 -0.88 -7.96 -5.06
C MET A 62 -2.13 -7.52 -5.83
N PHE A 63 -2.59 -8.30 -6.82
CA PHE A 63 -3.74 -7.93 -7.63
C PHE A 63 -5.05 -7.93 -6.84
N SER A 64 -5.24 -8.91 -5.95
CA SER A 64 -6.43 -8.97 -5.11
C SER A 64 -6.44 -7.83 -4.08
N ALA A 65 -5.30 -7.52 -3.45
CA ALA A 65 -5.18 -6.35 -2.58
C ALA A 65 -5.48 -5.05 -3.36
N ALA A 66 -4.93 -4.88 -4.56
CA ALA A 66 -5.20 -3.71 -5.38
C ALA A 66 -6.69 -3.58 -5.74
N ALA A 67 -7.33 -4.67 -6.18
CA ALA A 67 -8.76 -4.68 -6.51
C ALA A 67 -9.63 -4.34 -5.28
N ILE A 68 -9.34 -4.95 -4.12
CA ILE A 68 -10.05 -4.69 -2.86
C ILE A 68 -9.86 -3.23 -2.44
N PHE A 69 -8.64 -2.71 -2.55
CA PHE A 69 -8.34 -1.32 -2.24
C PHE A 69 -9.10 -0.34 -3.15
N ILE A 70 -9.15 -0.60 -4.46
CA ILE A 70 -9.90 0.21 -5.43
C ILE A 70 -11.39 0.22 -5.09
N VAL A 71 -11.97 -0.93 -4.76
CA VAL A 71 -13.39 -1.02 -4.35
C VAL A 71 -13.64 -0.21 -3.06
N MET A 72 -12.76 -0.34 -2.06
CA MET A 72 -12.87 0.45 -0.83
C MET A 72 -12.73 1.96 -1.08
N ALA A 73 -11.82 2.37 -1.96
CA ALA A 73 -11.64 3.76 -2.32
C ALA A 73 -12.86 4.33 -3.08
N ALA A 74 -13.40 3.57 -4.03
CA ALA A 74 -14.62 3.94 -4.73
C ALA A 74 -15.81 4.06 -3.76
N ALA A 75 -15.94 3.13 -2.81
CA ALA A 75 -16.97 3.19 -1.78
C ALA A 75 -16.78 4.39 -0.84
N ALA A 76 -15.56 4.69 -0.40
CA ALA A 76 -15.29 5.86 0.44
C ALA A 76 -15.62 7.16 -0.29
N ILE A 77 -15.29 7.27 -1.58
CA ILE A 77 -15.66 8.45 -2.37
C ILE A 77 -17.17 8.54 -2.57
N GLY A 78 -17.80 7.45 -3.02
CA GLY A 78 -19.21 7.42 -3.40
C GLY A 78 -20.18 7.52 -2.22
N PHE A 79 -19.86 6.92 -1.08
CA PHE A 79 -20.76 6.84 0.07
C PHE A 79 -20.37 7.74 1.25
N ILE A 80 -19.13 8.25 1.29
CA ILE A 80 -18.67 9.12 2.38
C ILE A 80 -18.39 10.52 1.85
N PHE A 81 -17.40 10.68 0.96
CA PHE A 81 -16.96 12.00 0.52
C PHE A 81 -18.04 12.76 -0.25
N ILE A 82 -18.60 12.18 -1.32
CA ILE A 82 -19.60 12.84 -2.14
C ILE A 82 -20.84 13.21 -1.31
N PRO A 83 -21.45 12.28 -0.54
CA PRO A 83 -22.62 12.62 0.28
C PRO A 83 -22.30 13.67 1.36
N ALA A 84 -21.14 13.58 2.02
CA ALA A 84 -20.75 14.58 3.02
C ALA A 84 -20.56 15.97 2.39
N MET A 85 -19.95 16.04 1.20
CA MET A 85 -19.77 17.31 0.49
C MET A 85 -21.10 17.89 0.04
N LEU A 86 -22.02 17.08 -0.52
CA LEU A 86 -23.35 17.55 -0.91
C LEU A 86 -24.22 17.95 0.28
N TRP A 87 -24.03 17.32 1.44
CA TRP A 87 -24.77 17.67 2.65
C TRP A 87 -24.27 18.96 3.30
N LEU A 88 -22.95 19.12 3.43
CA LEU A 88 -22.34 20.32 4.04
C LEU A 88 -22.34 21.52 3.07
N TYR A 89 -22.20 21.27 1.77
CA TYR A 89 -22.13 22.28 0.72
C TYR A 89 -23.02 21.88 -0.47
N PRO A 90 -24.35 22.08 -0.36
CA PRO A 90 -25.31 21.68 -1.39
C PRO A 90 -25.13 22.35 -2.74
N ASP A 91 -24.45 23.50 -2.77
CA ASP A 91 -24.08 24.23 -3.97
C ASP A 91 -22.55 24.09 -4.19
N PRO A 92 -22.10 23.13 -5.03
CA PRO A 92 -20.67 22.88 -5.24
C PRO A 92 -19.92 24.10 -5.76
N ALA A 93 -20.58 24.98 -6.51
CA ALA A 93 -19.97 26.18 -7.07
C ALA A 93 -19.55 27.20 -6.00
N LYS A 94 -20.12 27.11 -4.79
CA LYS A 94 -19.77 27.96 -3.65
C LYS A 94 -18.80 27.31 -2.67
N THR A 95 -18.41 26.07 -2.91
CA THR A 95 -17.48 25.36 -2.04
C THR A 95 -16.07 25.91 -2.24
N SER A 96 -15.42 26.34 -1.16
CA SER A 96 -14.04 26.81 -1.26
C SER A 96 -13.09 25.66 -1.59
N ALA A 97 -12.05 25.94 -2.38
CA ALA A 97 -11.04 24.95 -2.75
C ALA A 97 -10.38 24.30 -1.51
N LEU A 98 -10.12 25.09 -0.46
CA LEU A 98 -9.55 24.59 0.79
C LEU A 98 -10.43 23.52 1.44
N VAL A 99 -11.74 23.76 1.53
CA VAL A 99 -12.70 22.81 2.12
C VAL A 99 -12.74 21.54 1.29
N PHE A 100 -12.89 21.67 -0.03
CA PHE A 100 -12.94 20.53 -0.94
C PHE A 100 -11.66 19.67 -0.83
N LEU A 101 -10.49 20.31 -0.91
CA LEU A 101 -9.19 19.63 -0.82
C LEU A 101 -9.00 18.98 0.55
N THR A 102 -9.38 19.66 1.64
CA THR A 102 -9.28 19.09 2.99
C THR A 102 -10.17 17.85 3.13
N GLY A 103 -11.40 17.89 2.64
CA GLY A 103 -12.30 16.74 2.63
C GLY A 103 -11.75 15.59 1.78
N LEU A 104 -11.21 15.89 0.60
CA LEU A 104 -10.65 14.90 -0.31
C LEU A 104 -9.40 14.23 0.29
N PHE A 105 -8.44 15.01 0.75
CA PHE A 105 -7.22 14.50 1.38
C PHE A 105 -7.49 13.83 2.73
N GLY A 106 -8.49 14.27 3.49
CA GLY A 106 -8.98 13.59 4.68
C GLY A 106 -9.57 12.22 4.37
N THR A 107 -10.38 12.14 3.31
CA THR A 107 -10.93 10.86 2.83
C THR A 107 -9.82 9.93 2.34
N ALA A 108 -8.84 10.46 1.58
CA ALA A 108 -7.69 9.70 1.11
C ALA A 108 -6.82 9.21 2.28
N PHE A 109 -6.60 10.04 3.30
CA PHE A 109 -5.85 9.69 4.50
C PHE A 109 -6.47 8.50 5.23
N LEU A 110 -7.79 8.49 5.41
CA LEU A 110 -8.50 7.37 6.02
C LEU A 110 -8.51 6.14 5.13
N THR A 111 -8.80 6.32 3.84
CA THR A 111 -8.89 5.23 2.87
C THR A 111 -7.55 4.52 2.72
N ILE A 112 -6.44 5.24 2.60
CA ILE A 112 -5.12 4.62 2.48
C ILE A 112 -4.61 4.19 3.86
N GLY A 113 -4.73 5.01 4.90
CA GLY A 113 -4.24 4.67 6.24
C GLY A 113 -4.88 3.41 6.84
N ILE A 114 -6.17 3.18 6.59
CA ILE A 114 -6.92 2.03 7.10
C ILE A 114 -7.16 0.99 6.00
N GLY A 115 -7.66 1.43 4.85
CA GLY A 115 -8.04 0.53 3.75
C GLY A 115 -6.84 -0.18 3.13
N TYR A 116 -5.67 0.46 2.99
CA TYR A 116 -4.52 -0.23 2.40
C TYR A 116 -4.04 -1.42 3.26
N PRO A 117 -3.84 -1.30 4.59
CA PRO A 117 -3.55 -2.47 5.45
C PRO A 117 -4.62 -3.57 5.38
N ILE A 118 -5.91 -3.20 5.33
CA ILE A 118 -7.01 -4.17 5.18
C ILE A 118 -6.89 -4.89 3.85
N ALA A 119 -6.69 -4.16 2.76
CA ALA A 119 -6.53 -4.71 1.42
C ALA A 119 -5.35 -5.67 1.32
N LEU A 120 -4.18 -5.29 1.86
CA LEU A 120 -3.00 -6.16 1.90
C LEU A 120 -3.30 -7.47 2.64
N ASN A 121 -3.97 -7.39 3.79
CA ASN A 121 -4.28 -8.57 4.57
C ASN A 121 -5.32 -9.48 3.88
N ALA A 122 -6.34 -8.89 3.27
CA ALA A 122 -7.38 -9.60 2.54
C ALA A 122 -6.83 -10.23 1.26
N GLY A 123 -5.95 -9.53 0.53
CA GLY A 123 -5.27 -10.08 -0.62
C GLY A 123 -4.35 -11.25 -0.25
N GLY A 124 -3.61 -11.12 0.85
CA GLY A 124 -2.84 -12.23 1.41
C GLY A 124 -3.69 -13.42 1.83
N LEU A 125 -4.86 -13.19 2.44
CA LEU A 125 -5.82 -14.25 2.80
C LEU A 125 -6.33 -15.01 1.56
N ILE A 126 -6.56 -14.30 0.46
CA ILE A 126 -6.94 -14.93 -0.81
C ILE A 126 -5.76 -15.77 -1.30
N ALA A 127 -4.57 -15.18 -1.39
CA ALA A 127 -3.37 -15.85 -1.89
C ALA A 127 -2.95 -17.07 -1.07
N ASP A 128 -3.21 -17.10 0.24
CA ASP A 128 -2.90 -18.23 1.12
C ASP A 128 -3.56 -19.55 0.66
N ARG A 129 -4.65 -19.49 -0.13
CA ARG A 129 -5.29 -20.69 -0.70
C ARG A 129 -4.42 -21.41 -1.73
N TRP A 130 -3.37 -20.75 -2.22
CA TRP A 130 -2.41 -21.29 -3.18
C TRP A 130 -1.06 -21.63 -2.55
N GLU A 131 -0.94 -21.51 -1.21
CA GLU A 131 0.26 -21.85 -0.46
C GLU A 131 -0.01 -23.08 0.42
N THR A 132 0.86 -24.09 0.32
CA THR A 132 0.79 -25.31 1.13
C THR A 132 2.02 -25.51 2.01
N GLY A 133 2.92 -24.53 2.03
CA GLY A 133 4.17 -24.57 2.79
C GLY A 133 3.97 -24.37 4.29
N GLU A 134 4.91 -24.87 5.07
CA GLU A 134 4.93 -24.64 6.51
C GLU A 134 5.15 -23.15 6.82
N LEU A 135 4.29 -22.60 7.65
CA LEU A 135 4.34 -21.19 8.02
C LEU A 135 5.36 -20.99 9.13
N ALA A 136 6.24 -20.01 8.98
CA ALA A 136 7.14 -19.61 10.05
C ALA A 136 6.36 -19.20 11.30
N ALA A 137 6.88 -19.59 12.46
CA ALA A 137 6.34 -19.19 13.75
C ALA A 137 6.50 -17.67 13.95
N VAL A 138 5.46 -17.06 14.51
CA VAL A 138 5.45 -15.63 14.85
C VAL A 138 6.13 -15.44 16.20
N ILE A 139 7.11 -14.52 16.24
CA ILE A 139 7.81 -14.12 17.47
C ILE A 139 7.53 -12.66 17.82
N ASP A 140 7.94 -12.21 19.00
CA ASP A 140 7.71 -10.81 19.44
C ASP A 140 8.31 -9.77 18.49
N LEU A 141 9.47 -10.08 17.89
CA LEU A 141 10.08 -9.22 16.89
C LEU A 141 9.18 -9.05 15.65
N ASP A 142 8.44 -10.09 15.24
CA ASP A 142 7.52 -10.03 14.10
C ASP A 142 6.33 -9.12 14.39
N ARG A 143 5.78 -9.18 15.61
CA ARG A 143 4.68 -8.32 16.07
C ARG A 143 5.13 -6.86 16.11
N ALA A 144 6.33 -6.61 16.64
CA ALA A 144 6.94 -5.28 16.65
C ALA A 144 7.17 -4.76 15.22
N LEU A 145 7.67 -5.61 14.33
CA LEU A 145 7.91 -5.28 12.92
C LEU A 145 6.61 -4.97 12.17
N ALA A 146 5.55 -5.78 12.34
CA ALA A 146 4.24 -5.53 11.76
C ALA A 146 3.66 -4.18 12.24
N THR A 147 3.81 -3.88 13.53
CA THR A 147 3.41 -2.59 14.11
C THR A 147 4.20 -1.43 13.53
N LYS A 148 5.52 -1.61 13.34
CA LYS A 148 6.40 -0.62 12.70
C LYS A 148 5.95 -0.32 11.27
N ILE A 149 5.65 -1.34 10.47
CA ILE A 149 5.15 -1.18 9.09
C ILE A 149 3.85 -0.35 9.08
N ARG A 150 2.87 -0.72 9.93
CA ARG A 150 1.61 0.04 10.05
C ARG A 150 1.87 1.51 10.40
N ARG A 151 2.76 1.77 11.37
CA ARG A 151 3.13 3.15 11.75
C ARG A 151 3.81 3.90 10.61
N GLN A 152 4.66 3.24 9.82
CA GLN A 152 5.30 3.84 8.65
C GLN A 152 4.29 4.24 7.58
N ILE A 153 3.30 3.37 7.30
CA ILE A 153 2.19 3.67 6.37
C ILE A 153 1.43 4.92 6.84
N TRP A 154 1.02 4.96 8.11
CA TRP A 154 0.32 6.12 8.66
C TRP A 154 1.12 7.41 8.60
N ARG A 155 2.42 7.35 8.91
CA ARG A 155 3.32 8.50 8.83
C ARG A 155 3.46 9.01 7.40
N MET A 156 3.68 8.10 6.45
CA MET A 156 3.78 8.46 5.03
C MET A 156 2.50 9.11 4.54
N MET A 157 1.34 8.57 4.92
CA MET A 157 0.06 9.16 4.57
C MET A 157 -0.16 10.54 5.20
N GLY A 158 0.26 10.72 6.46
CA GLY A 158 0.20 12.02 7.11
C GLY A 158 1.03 13.07 6.38
N ILE A 159 2.23 12.70 5.94
CA ILE A 159 3.11 13.58 5.15
C ILE A 159 2.50 13.86 3.77
N LEU A 160 2.06 12.84 3.04
CA LEU A 160 1.49 12.99 1.70
C LEU A 160 0.23 13.85 1.71
N CYS A 161 -0.70 13.61 2.64
CA CYS A 161 -1.91 14.42 2.76
C CYS A 161 -1.60 15.83 3.30
N GLY A 162 -0.67 15.93 4.25
CA GLY A 162 -0.24 17.21 4.84
C GLY A 162 0.44 18.14 3.84
N ILE A 163 1.24 17.59 2.90
CA ILE A 163 1.85 18.36 1.79
C ILE A 163 0.85 18.52 0.64
N GLY A 164 0.01 17.52 0.41
CA GLY A 164 -0.94 17.49 -0.70
C GLY A 164 -1.93 18.65 -0.68
N ILE A 165 -2.44 19.03 0.49
CA ILE A 165 -3.34 20.18 0.64
C ILE A 165 -2.66 21.50 0.23
N PRO A 166 -1.57 21.97 0.88
CA PRO A 166 -0.91 23.21 0.50
C PRO A 166 -0.33 23.16 -0.91
N GLY A 167 0.21 22.02 -1.35
CA GLY A 167 0.71 21.86 -2.72
C GLY A 167 -0.39 22.06 -3.76
N SER A 168 -1.56 21.45 -3.55
CA SER A 168 -2.72 21.61 -4.44
C SER A 168 -3.26 23.04 -4.42
N LEU A 169 -3.25 23.71 -3.26
CA LEU A 169 -3.66 25.10 -3.14
C LEU A 169 -2.72 26.05 -3.88
N ILE A 170 -1.40 25.84 -3.80
CA ILE A 170 -0.42 26.64 -4.56
C ILE A 170 -0.69 26.50 -6.06
N LEU A 171 -0.87 25.27 -6.55
CA LEU A 171 -1.18 25.03 -7.96
C LEU A 171 -2.44 25.80 -8.40
N LEU A 172 -3.47 25.81 -7.56
CA LEU A 172 -4.73 26.47 -7.85
C LEU A 172 -4.64 28.00 -7.75
N ILE A 173 -3.94 28.54 -6.75
CA ILE A 173 -3.78 30.00 -6.53
C ILE A 173 -2.97 30.64 -7.66
N TYR A 174 -1.94 29.94 -8.14
CA TYR A 174 -1.06 30.44 -9.20
C TYR A 174 -1.46 29.99 -10.61
N ASP A 175 -2.61 29.32 -10.75
CA ASP A 175 -3.13 28.78 -12.03
C ASP A 175 -2.05 28.00 -12.81
N ILE A 176 -1.33 27.13 -12.08
CA ILE A 176 -0.21 26.37 -12.64
C ILE A 176 -0.78 25.23 -13.49
N ASP A 177 -0.61 25.33 -14.81
CA ASP A 177 -0.97 24.26 -15.73
C ASP A 177 0.02 23.08 -15.63
N LEU A 178 -0.44 21.98 -15.05
CA LEU A 178 0.29 20.72 -14.97
C LEU A 178 0.10 19.83 -16.21
N ASP A 179 -0.77 20.19 -17.15
CA ASP A 179 -1.07 19.36 -18.32
C ASP A 179 0.18 19.02 -19.16
N PRO A 180 1.13 19.94 -19.39
CA PRO A 180 2.40 19.62 -20.06
C PRO A 180 3.20 18.55 -19.32
N VAL A 181 3.28 18.64 -17.98
CA VAL A 181 4.01 17.67 -17.16
C VAL A 181 3.31 16.31 -17.18
N LEU A 182 1.99 16.30 -16.99
CA LEU A 182 1.18 15.08 -16.99
C LEU A 182 1.22 14.35 -18.34
N ARG A 183 1.27 15.09 -19.44
CA ARG A 183 1.37 14.55 -20.80
C ARG A 183 2.64 13.72 -21.00
N TRP A 184 3.75 14.12 -20.38
CA TRP A 184 5.01 13.37 -20.41
C TRP A 184 5.11 12.30 -19.32
N MET A 185 4.56 12.55 -18.14
CA MET A 185 4.61 11.58 -17.04
C MET A 185 3.77 10.33 -17.32
N LYS A 186 2.54 10.47 -17.83
CA LYS A 186 1.64 9.34 -18.11
C LYS A 186 2.30 8.22 -18.94
N PRO A 187 2.87 8.49 -20.13
CA PRO A 187 3.50 7.44 -20.93
C PRO A 187 4.75 6.85 -20.26
N VAL A 188 5.54 7.66 -19.55
CA VAL A 188 6.71 7.18 -18.79
C VAL A 188 6.28 6.21 -17.69
N THR A 189 5.21 6.54 -16.95
CA THR A 189 4.66 5.67 -15.91
C THR A 189 4.13 4.37 -16.53
N TYR A 190 3.36 4.43 -17.62
CA TYR A 190 2.87 3.22 -18.30
C TYR A 190 4.03 2.35 -18.79
N ALA A 191 5.05 2.94 -19.40
CA ALA A 191 6.24 2.23 -19.86
C ALA A 191 6.98 1.56 -18.70
N ALA A 192 7.16 2.26 -17.57
CA ALA A 192 7.79 1.71 -16.37
C ALA A 192 6.98 0.55 -15.78
N THR A 193 5.64 0.67 -15.71
CA THR A 193 4.77 -0.41 -15.23
C THR A 193 4.84 -1.63 -16.14
N ILE A 194 4.79 -1.45 -17.46
CA ILE A 194 4.92 -2.54 -18.44
C ILE A 194 6.29 -3.20 -18.33
N LEU A 195 7.37 -2.42 -18.21
CA LEU A 195 8.73 -2.94 -18.03
C LEU A 195 8.86 -3.78 -16.77
N VAL A 196 8.29 -3.32 -15.64
CA VAL A 196 8.26 -4.10 -14.40
C VAL A 196 7.49 -5.40 -14.61
N MET A 197 6.29 -5.37 -15.21
CA MET A 197 5.52 -6.58 -15.51
C MET A 197 6.30 -7.57 -16.37
N LEU A 198 6.99 -7.11 -17.41
CA LEU A 198 7.80 -7.94 -18.30
C LEU A 198 9.02 -8.52 -17.59
N PHE A 199 9.68 -7.73 -16.75
CA PHE A 199 10.85 -8.17 -15.99
C PHE A 199 10.48 -9.25 -14.97
N THR A 200 9.39 -9.04 -14.24
CA THR A 200 8.87 -10.02 -13.27
C THR A 200 8.35 -11.28 -13.96
N ALA A 201 7.69 -11.17 -15.12
CA ALA A 201 7.28 -12.32 -15.92
C ALA A 201 8.47 -13.14 -16.45
N ARG A 202 9.60 -12.47 -16.78
CA ARG A 202 10.85 -13.14 -17.17
C ARG A 202 11.53 -13.84 -16.00
N GLN A 203 11.53 -13.24 -14.81
CA GLN A 203 12.10 -13.89 -13.61
C GLN A 203 11.31 -15.14 -13.22
N ALA A 204 9.98 -15.13 -13.35
CA ALA A 204 9.13 -16.30 -13.09
C ALA A 204 9.37 -17.49 -14.05
N ARG A 205 10.06 -17.28 -15.18
CA ARG A 205 10.37 -18.33 -16.18
C ARG A 205 11.75 -18.95 -16.04
N LYS A 206 12.62 -18.45 -15.16
CA LYS A 206 13.93 -19.07 -14.94
C LYS A 206 13.77 -20.27 -13.99
N PRO A 207 14.11 -21.51 -14.42
CA PRO A 207 14.14 -22.63 -13.49
C PRO A 207 15.21 -22.36 -12.44
N ILE A 208 14.88 -22.67 -11.18
CA ILE A 208 15.83 -22.67 -10.07
C ILE A 208 16.84 -23.78 -10.37
N ALA A 209 18.10 -23.39 -10.59
CA ALA A 209 19.24 -24.30 -10.74
C ALA A 209 19.76 -24.71 -9.36
#